data_AF-A0A6M8VHT4-F1
#
_entry.id   AF-A0A6M8VHT4-F1
#
_cell.length_a   1.000
_cell.length_b   1.000
_cell.length_c   1.000
_cell.angle_alpha   90.00
_cell.angle_beta   90.00
_cell.angle_gamma   90.00
#
_symmetry.space_group_name_H-M   'P 1'
#
loop_
_entity.id
_entity.type
_entity.pdbx_description
1 polymer ?
#
loop_
_entity_poly.entity_id
_entity_poly.type
_entity_poly.pdbx_seq_one_letter_code
_entity_poly.pdbx_strand_id
1 'polypeptide(L)'
;MQDKAITNMITSEIDPELVQEIFNDPNIRNEYEKKINERKLINRNQKMGKLIETLFKEYIEKLKEAGITVNIAREPFGSDYILTDESSDLVNSANQREGFKINNWLVELKATGKEHAAMTPLQAKTATLQKDNYALIVVPLDGTEPDIEYLKTNAKVINNIGHKIDKVYNDFNEVEIKKDGLTHGQDGISVNIEDQNIRFRVSSSVWESEQTDIETFVKTQFATLKQTITN
;
A
#
# COMPACT_ATOMS: atom_id res chain seq x y z
N MET A 1 -0.24 4.19 28.11
CA MET A 1 0.24 5.37 27.32
C MET A 1 -0.48 6.65 27.71
N GLN A 2 -1.78 6.60 28.02
CA GLN A 2 -2.55 7.70 28.64
C GLN A 2 -1.81 8.30 29.86
N ASP A 3 -1.29 7.43 30.74
CA ASP A 3 -0.53 7.87 31.92
C ASP A 3 0.71 8.70 31.63
N LYS A 4 1.51 8.39 30.61
CA LYS A 4 2.76 9.13 30.32
C LYS A 4 2.52 10.55 29.80
N ALA A 5 1.47 10.76 29.01
CA ALA A 5 1.13 12.09 28.49
C ALA A 5 0.54 12.96 29.61
N ILE A 6 -0.32 12.39 30.44
CA ILE A 6 -0.89 13.04 31.62
C ILE A 6 0.20 13.34 32.64
N THR A 7 1.10 12.38 32.90
CA THR A 7 2.25 12.55 33.80
C THR A 7 3.17 13.67 33.30
N ASN A 8 3.46 13.74 32.01
CA ASN A 8 4.30 14.82 31.46
C ASN A 8 3.64 16.21 31.53
N MET A 9 2.31 16.31 31.40
CA MET A 9 1.57 17.56 31.56
C MET A 9 1.41 17.98 33.04
N ILE A 10 1.28 17.03 33.96
CA ILE A 10 1.26 17.27 35.41
C ILE A 10 2.65 17.68 35.92
N THR A 11 3.73 17.24 35.27
CA THR A 11 5.10 17.67 35.60
C THR A 11 5.46 19.06 35.03
N SER A 12 4.68 19.59 34.09
CA SER A 12 4.68 21.03 33.79
C SER A 12 3.79 21.75 34.80
N GLU A 13 4.04 23.03 35.10
CA GLU A 13 3.32 23.86 36.09
C GLU A 13 1.83 24.12 35.76
N ILE A 14 1.13 23.16 35.17
CA ILE A 14 -0.26 23.22 34.78
C ILE A 14 -1.09 22.48 35.84
N ASP A 15 -2.15 23.12 36.30
CA ASP A 15 -3.08 22.58 37.30
C ASP A 15 -3.63 21.19 36.87
N PRO A 16 -3.46 20.14 37.69
CA PRO A 16 -4.00 18.80 37.41
C PRO A 16 -5.52 18.78 37.14
N GLU A 17 -6.30 19.66 37.74
CA GLU A 17 -7.75 19.77 37.48
C GLU A 17 -8.02 20.31 36.07
N LEU A 18 -7.27 21.33 35.66
CA LEU A 18 -7.33 21.89 34.31
C LEU A 18 -6.87 20.86 33.25
N VAL A 19 -5.86 20.05 33.56
CA VAL A 19 -5.44 18.94 32.68
C VAL A 19 -6.57 17.91 32.53
N GLN A 20 -7.25 17.54 33.61
CA GLN A 20 -8.41 16.64 33.53
C GLN A 20 -9.58 17.24 32.74
N GLU A 21 -9.89 18.52 32.92
CA GLU A 21 -10.94 19.20 32.15
C GLU A 21 -10.61 19.22 30.64
N ILE A 22 -9.36 19.51 30.27
CA ILE A 22 -8.89 19.47 28.87
C ILE A 22 -9.00 18.06 28.27
N PHE A 23 -8.67 17.01 29.02
CA PHE A 23 -8.79 15.62 28.54
C PHE A 23 -10.23 15.10 28.52
N ASN A 24 -11.13 15.71 29.29
CA ASN A 24 -12.55 15.41 29.28
C ASN A 24 -13.30 16.16 28.16
N ASP A 25 -12.67 17.14 27.50
CA ASP A 25 -13.21 17.76 26.28
C ASP A 25 -13.29 16.70 25.16
N PRO A 26 -14.49 16.42 24.62
CA PRO A 26 -14.68 15.42 23.57
C PRO A 26 -13.84 15.69 22.31
N ASN A 27 -13.62 16.95 21.93
CA ASN A 27 -12.85 17.31 20.75
C ASN A 27 -11.36 17.01 20.94
N ILE A 28 -10.80 17.35 22.11
CA ILE A 28 -9.39 17.07 22.43
C ILE A 28 -9.16 15.57 22.51
N ARG A 29 -10.09 14.83 23.12
CA ARG A 29 -10.03 13.38 23.19
C ARG A 29 -10.08 12.76 21.79
N ASN A 30 -10.99 13.21 20.92
CA ASN A 30 -11.10 12.73 19.54
C ASN A 30 -9.82 12.99 18.74
N GLU A 31 -9.25 14.20 18.84
CA GLU A 31 -7.98 14.55 18.17
C GLU A 31 -6.81 13.72 18.69
N TYR A 32 -6.77 13.45 20.00
CA TYR A 32 -5.75 12.61 20.61
C TYR A 32 -5.87 11.14 20.17
N GLU A 33 -7.08 10.58 20.18
CA GLU A 33 -7.37 9.22 19.70
C GLU A 33 -7.03 9.07 18.21
N LYS A 34 -7.37 10.07 17.38
CA LYS A 34 -7.00 10.13 15.96
C LYS A 34 -5.48 10.05 15.77
N LYS A 35 -4.71 10.89 16.47
CA LYS A 35 -3.23 10.86 16.40
C LYS A 35 -2.62 9.55 16.87
N ILE A 36 -3.21 8.89 17.87
CA ILE A 36 -2.78 7.57 18.30
C ILE A 36 -3.01 6.53 17.20
N ASN A 37 -4.20 6.54 16.59
CA ASN A 37 -4.55 5.58 15.55
C ASN A 37 -3.68 5.78 14.30
N GLU A 38 -3.47 7.03 13.88
CA GLU A 38 -2.54 7.37 12.79
C GLU A 38 -1.12 6.83 13.05
N ARG A 39 -0.58 7.01 14.26
CA ARG A 39 0.75 6.49 14.63
C ARG A 39 0.81 4.97 14.60
N LYS A 40 -0.24 4.29 15.08
CA LYS A 40 -0.33 2.82 15.03
C LYS A 40 -0.35 2.34 13.58
N LEU A 41 -1.14 3.01 12.73
CA LEU A 41 -1.25 2.72 11.31
C LEU A 41 0.10 2.89 10.60
N ILE A 42 0.78 4.01 10.81
CA ILE A 42 2.11 4.29 10.26
C ILE A 42 3.12 3.21 10.68
N ASN A 43 3.16 2.87 11.98
CA ASN A 43 4.10 1.87 12.49
C ASN A 43 3.84 0.49 11.87
N ARG A 44 2.56 0.06 11.82
CA ARG A 44 2.16 -1.18 11.14
C ARG A 44 2.61 -1.20 9.69
N ASN A 45 2.37 -0.11 8.96
CA ASN A 45 2.70 -0.02 7.54
C ASN A 45 4.21 -0.02 7.28
N GLN A 46 4.99 0.66 8.13
CA GLN A 46 6.45 0.59 8.10
C GLN A 46 6.98 -0.82 8.39
N LYS A 47 6.39 -1.51 9.38
CA LYS A 47 6.73 -2.90 9.71
C LYS A 47 6.40 -3.83 8.55
N MET A 48 5.22 -3.70 7.96
CA MET A 48 4.79 -4.46 6.79
C MET A 48 5.77 -4.29 5.63
N GLY A 49 6.21 -3.06 5.35
CA GLY A 49 7.12 -2.77 4.25
C GLY A 49 8.47 -3.42 4.43
N LYS A 50 8.97 -3.46 5.68
CA LYS A 50 10.18 -4.21 6.03
C LYS A 50 10.01 -5.71 5.82
N LEU A 51 8.88 -6.29 6.23
CA LEU A 51 8.62 -7.72 6.05
C LEU A 51 8.58 -8.11 4.56
N ILE A 52 7.88 -7.32 3.73
CA ILE A 52 7.82 -7.55 2.28
C ILE A 52 9.22 -7.40 1.65
N GLU A 53 10.01 -6.40 2.06
CA GLU A 53 11.40 -6.26 1.58
C GLU A 53 12.26 -7.46 1.95
N THR A 54 12.16 -7.94 3.19
CA THR A 54 12.88 -9.13 3.65
C THR A 54 12.52 -10.34 2.80
N LEU A 55 11.23 -10.53 2.50
CA LEU A 55 10.75 -11.62 1.66
C LEU A 55 11.24 -11.50 0.21
N PHE A 56 11.20 -10.29 -0.37
CA PHE A 56 11.78 -10.04 -1.68
C PHE A 56 13.28 -10.35 -1.72
N LYS A 57 14.04 -9.88 -0.74
CA LYS A 57 15.47 -10.17 -0.64
C LYS A 57 15.73 -11.66 -0.56
N GLU A 58 14.97 -12.41 0.24
CA GLU A 58 15.10 -13.86 0.33
C GLU A 58 15.00 -14.53 -1.06
N TYR A 59 13.98 -14.18 -1.85
CA TYR A 59 13.79 -14.77 -3.17
C TYR A 59 14.78 -14.26 -4.22
N ILE A 60 15.16 -12.98 -4.14
CA ILE A 60 16.16 -12.38 -5.03
C ILE A 60 17.56 -12.99 -4.79
N GLU A 61 17.96 -13.23 -3.54
CA GLU A 61 19.25 -13.87 -3.25
C GLU A 61 19.30 -15.29 -3.83
N LYS A 62 18.21 -16.06 -3.78
CA LYS A 62 18.12 -17.37 -4.46
C LYS A 62 18.34 -17.26 -5.97
N LEU A 63 17.85 -16.19 -6.61
CA LEU A 63 18.10 -15.92 -8.03
C LEU A 63 19.56 -15.53 -8.29
N LYS A 64 20.17 -14.72 -7.41
CA LYS A 64 21.59 -14.34 -7.51
C LYS A 64 22.53 -15.53 -7.36
N GLU A 65 22.24 -16.46 -6.43
CA GLU A 65 22.96 -17.73 -6.30
C GLU A 65 22.89 -18.57 -7.59
N ALA A 66 21.76 -18.49 -8.30
CA ALA A 66 21.60 -19.10 -9.63
C ALA A 66 22.32 -18.33 -10.76
N GLY A 67 22.96 -17.19 -10.46
CA GLY A 67 23.69 -16.34 -11.40
C GLY A 67 22.84 -15.31 -12.13
N ILE A 68 21.67 -14.96 -11.58
CA ILE A 68 20.73 -13.99 -12.17
C ILE A 68 20.83 -12.68 -11.38
N THR A 69 21.16 -11.59 -12.08
CA THR A 69 21.27 -10.27 -11.45
C THR A 69 19.90 -9.62 -11.32
N VAL A 70 19.44 -9.44 -10.08
CA VAL A 70 18.21 -8.69 -9.77
C VAL A 70 18.54 -7.60 -8.76
N ASN A 71 18.18 -6.36 -9.10
CA ASN A 71 18.38 -5.20 -8.25
C ASN A 71 17.06 -4.79 -7.62
N ILE A 72 17.05 -4.60 -6.29
CA ILE A 72 15.91 -4.07 -5.54
C ILE A 72 16.32 -2.77 -4.87
N ALA A 73 15.48 -1.75 -5.03
CA ALA A 73 15.61 -0.47 -4.34
C ALA A 73 14.25 -0.04 -3.78
N ARG A 74 14.28 0.71 -2.68
CA ARG A 74 13.14 1.47 -2.19
C ARG A 74 13.15 2.82 -2.91
N GLU A 75 12.05 3.20 -3.55
CA GLU A 75 11.90 4.53 -4.13
C GLU A 75 10.73 5.26 -3.45
N PRO A 76 10.92 6.51 -2.99
CA PRO A 76 9.80 7.34 -2.56
C PRO A 76 8.91 7.61 -3.76
N PHE A 77 7.62 7.34 -3.63
CA PHE A 77 6.68 7.44 -4.76
C PHE A 77 5.52 8.38 -4.43
N GLY A 78 5.58 9.59 -4.99
CA GLY A 78 4.54 10.61 -4.81
C GLY A 78 4.46 11.17 -3.38
N SER A 79 3.75 12.29 -3.23
CA SER A 79 3.36 12.84 -1.93
C SER A 79 1.92 12.52 -1.57
N ASP A 80 1.13 11.99 -2.52
CA ASP A 80 -0.23 11.55 -2.34
C ASP A 80 -0.25 10.07 -1.92
N TYR A 81 -0.73 9.84 -0.71
CA TYR A 81 -0.87 8.50 -0.17
C TYR A 81 -2.15 8.41 0.67
N ILE A 82 -2.60 7.18 0.83
CA ILE A 82 -3.80 6.85 1.58
C ILE A 82 -3.32 6.21 2.88
N LEU A 83 -3.58 6.86 4.00
CA LEU A 83 -3.43 6.26 5.34
C LEU A 83 -4.81 6.26 5.99
N THR A 84 -5.64 5.31 5.59
CA THR A 84 -6.91 5.04 6.25
C THR A 84 -6.89 3.64 6.83
N ASP A 85 -7.76 3.39 7.81
CA ASP A 85 -7.94 2.04 8.37
C ASP A 85 -8.53 1.06 7.34
N GLU A 86 -9.13 1.60 6.27
CA GLU A 86 -9.75 0.81 5.21
C GLU A 86 -8.73 0.28 4.21
N SER A 87 -7.87 1.15 3.69
CA SER A 87 -6.82 0.78 2.73
C SER A 87 -5.66 1.74 2.93
N SER A 88 -4.46 1.19 3.07
CA SER A 88 -3.31 2.01 3.41
C SER A 88 -2.09 1.71 2.55
N ASP A 89 -1.48 2.78 2.04
CA ASP A 89 -0.16 2.79 1.45
C ASP A 89 0.89 2.51 2.51
N LEU A 90 1.96 1.85 2.08
CA LEU A 90 3.14 1.68 2.90
C LEU A 90 4.00 2.94 2.84
N VAL A 91 4.57 3.31 3.99
CA VAL A 91 5.33 4.56 4.17
C VAL A 91 6.68 4.27 4.81
N ASN A 92 7.68 5.09 4.48
CA ASN A 92 9.01 5.03 5.07
C ASN A 92 9.06 5.75 6.44
N SER A 93 10.24 5.80 7.06
CA SER A 93 10.47 6.48 8.35
C SER A 93 10.26 8.00 8.32
N ALA A 94 10.24 8.61 7.14
CA ALA A 94 9.93 10.01 6.92
C ALA A 94 8.45 10.25 6.56
N ASN A 95 7.59 9.23 6.70
CA ASN A 95 6.17 9.25 6.31
C ASN A 95 5.93 9.60 4.84
N GLN A 96 6.86 9.23 3.97
CA GLN A 96 6.70 9.31 2.53
C GLN A 96 6.27 7.94 2.02
N ARG A 97 5.39 7.92 1.02
CA ARG A 97 4.98 6.67 0.38
C ARG A 97 6.17 5.96 -0.25
N GLU A 98 6.17 4.66 -0.10
CA GLU A 98 7.30 3.82 -0.47
C GLU A 98 6.82 2.65 -1.32
N GLY A 99 7.35 2.55 -2.54
CA GLY A 99 7.22 1.37 -3.39
C GLY A 99 8.57 0.67 -3.54
N PHE A 100 8.56 -0.52 -4.13
CA PHE A 100 9.81 -1.15 -4.57
C PHE A 100 10.02 -0.92 -6.06
N LYS A 101 11.27 -0.65 -6.41
CA LYS A 101 11.74 -0.81 -7.77
C LYS A 101 12.58 -2.07 -7.85
N ILE A 102 12.13 -3.02 -8.66
CA ILE A 102 12.85 -4.27 -8.90
C ILE A 102 13.20 -4.31 -10.37
N ASN A 103 14.48 -4.13 -10.71
CA ASN A 103 14.92 -3.84 -12.07
C ASN A 103 14.14 -2.66 -12.68
N ASN A 104 13.35 -2.90 -13.73
CA ASN A 104 12.49 -1.93 -14.39
C ASN A 104 11.04 -1.95 -13.90
N TRP A 105 10.70 -2.80 -12.92
CA TRP A 105 9.36 -2.90 -12.35
C TRP A 105 9.16 -1.91 -11.21
N LEU A 106 7.99 -1.26 -11.19
CA LEU A 106 7.43 -0.58 -10.03
C LEU A 106 6.45 -1.52 -9.33
N VAL A 107 6.65 -1.71 -8.02
CA VAL A 107 5.82 -2.56 -7.19
C VAL A 107 5.13 -1.71 -6.13
N GLU A 108 3.83 -1.54 -6.30
CA GLU A 108 2.93 -0.90 -5.35
C GLU A 108 2.56 -1.85 -4.23
N LEU A 109 2.45 -1.34 -3.00
CA LEU A 109 2.08 -2.15 -1.84
C LEU A 109 0.89 -1.52 -1.13
N LYS A 110 -0.13 -2.33 -0.84
CA LYS A 110 -1.32 -1.92 -0.09
C LYS A 110 -1.62 -2.93 0.98
N ALA A 111 -1.97 -2.45 2.18
CA ALA A 111 -2.58 -3.27 3.22
C ALA A 111 -4.03 -2.82 3.41
N THR A 112 -4.96 -3.78 3.43
CA THR A 112 -6.41 -3.50 3.52
C THR A 112 -7.10 -4.50 4.42
N GLY A 113 -8.02 -4.02 5.27
CA GLY A 113 -8.95 -4.87 6.04
C GLY A 113 -10.34 -4.95 5.39
N LYS A 114 -10.46 -4.50 4.14
CA LYS A 114 -11.72 -4.43 3.37
C LYS A 114 -11.66 -5.31 2.14
N GLU A 115 -12.81 -5.50 1.52
CA GLU A 115 -13.00 -6.15 0.21
C GLU A 115 -12.47 -5.32 -0.99
N HIS A 116 -11.62 -4.33 -0.73
CA HIS A 116 -10.97 -3.56 -1.79
C HIS A 116 -9.66 -2.90 -1.32
N ALA A 117 -8.77 -2.64 -2.28
CA ALA A 117 -7.58 -1.82 -2.13
C ALA A 117 -7.76 -0.53 -2.92
N ALA A 118 -7.48 0.62 -2.31
CA ALA A 118 -7.68 1.92 -2.91
C ALA A 118 -6.39 2.46 -3.52
N MET A 119 -6.50 3.08 -4.69
CA MET A 119 -5.45 3.79 -5.39
C MET A 119 -5.86 5.25 -5.66
N THR A 120 -4.88 6.15 -5.63
CA THR A 120 -5.08 7.56 -6.04
C THR A 120 -5.11 7.68 -7.57
N PRO A 121 -5.61 8.80 -8.13
CA PRO A 121 -5.54 9.03 -9.58
C PRO A 121 -4.10 9.05 -10.11
N LEU A 122 -3.12 9.54 -9.34
CA LEU A 122 -1.71 9.50 -9.75
C LEU A 122 -1.18 8.06 -9.81
N GLN A 123 -1.57 7.22 -8.84
CA GLN A 123 -1.24 5.80 -8.82
C GLN A 123 -1.84 5.08 -10.03
N ALA A 124 -3.12 5.30 -10.30
CA ALA A 124 -3.81 4.75 -11.47
C ALA A 124 -3.10 5.18 -12.77
N LYS A 125 -2.83 6.48 -12.93
CA LYS A 125 -2.07 7.02 -14.07
C LYS A 125 -0.68 6.38 -14.22
N THR A 126 0.03 6.19 -13.11
CA THR A 126 1.36 5.56 -13.16
C THR A 126 1.24 4.12 -13.65
N ALA A 127 0.29 3.36 -13.12
CA ALA A 127 0.04 1.99 -13.52
C ALA A 127 -0.28 1.90 -15.02
N THR A 128 -1.07 2.83 -15.57
CA THR A 128 -1.39 2.88 -17.00
C THR A 128 -0.24 3.36 -17.88
N LEU A 129 0.68 4.18 -17.37
CA LEU A 129 1.89 4.55 -18.11
C LEU A 129 2.94 3.42 -18.13
N GLN A 130 2.94 2.56 -17.11
CA GLN A 130 3.89 1.46 -16.95
C GLN A 130 3.23 0.07 -16.99
N LYS A 131 2.24 -0.11 -17.87
CA LYS A 131 1.33 -1.27 -17.93
C LYS A 131 2.03 -2.63 -17.82
N ASP A 132 3.19 -2.74 -18.45
CA ASP A 132 3.96 -3.99 -18.57
C ASP A 132 4.94 -4.22 -17.41
N ASN A 133 5.19 -3.20 -16.58
CA ASN A 133 6.18 -3.25 -15.50
C ASN A 133 5.66 -2.60 -14.20
N TYR A 134 4.35 -2.67 -13.95
CA TYR A 134 3.73 -2.16 -12.74
C TYR A 134 2.91 -3.26 -12.08
N ALA A 135 3.28 -3.66 -10.87
CA ALA A 135 2.58 -4.66 -10.09
C ALA A 135 1.95 -4.03 -8.84
N LEU A 136 0.79 -4.56 -8.44
CA LEU A 136 0.17 -4.24 -7.15
C LEU A 136 0.22 -5.46 -6.25
N ILE A 137 0.82 -5.31 -5.07
CA ILE A 137 0.77 -6.28 -3.99
C ILE A 137 -0.27 -5.82 -2.98
N VAL A 138 -1.26 -6.68 -2.74
CA VAL A 138 -2.26 -6.48 -1.69
C VAL A 138 -1.97 -7.45 -0.56
N VAL A 139 -1.91 -6.92 0.67
CA VAL A 139 -1.90 -7.70 1.90
C VAL A 139 -3.27 -7.55 2.56
N PRO A 140 -4.17 -8.52 2.39
CA PRO A 140 -5.42 -8.58 3.14
C PRO A 140 -5.10 -8.72 4.63
N LEU A 141 -5.80 -8.00 5.49
CA LEU A 141 -5.67 -8.03 6.94
C LEU A 141 -6.92 -8.64 7.55
N ASP A 142 -6.74 -9.72 8.31
CA ASP A 142 -7.81 -10.43 9.02
C ASP A 142 -7.88 -10.09 10.52
N GLY A 143 -7.05 -9.13 10.97
CA GLY A 143 -6.90 -8.73 12.37
C GLY A 143 -5.74 -9.44 13.09
N THR A 144 -5.08 -10.41 12.47
CA THR A 144 -3.83 -10.97 12.98
C THR A 144 -2.66 -10.02 12.75
N GLU A 145 -1.62 -10.09 13.59
CA GLU A 145 -0.40 -9.30 13.42
C GLU A 145 0.49 -9.98 12.36
N PRO A 146 0.76 -9.34 11.22
CA PRO A 146 1.44 -10.00 10.11
C PRO A 146 2.92 -10.29 10.39
N ASP A 147 3.36 -11.47 9.98
CA ASP A 147 4.75 -11.91 9.93
C ASP A 147 5.13 -12.41 8.51
N ILE A 148 6.31 -13.00 8.36
CA ILE A 148 6.77 -13.50 7.05
C ILE A 148 5.90 -14.65 6.52
N GLU A 149 5.45 -15.56 7.37
CA GLU A 149 4.64 -16.70 6.94
C GLU A 149 3.22 -16.26 6.57
N TYR A 150 2.67 -15.28 7.30
CA TYR A 150 1.45 -14.60 6.93
C TYR A 150 1.56 -13.99 5.53
N LEU A 151 2.66 -13.29 5.23
CA LEU A 151 2.86 -12.68 3.92
C LEU A 151 2.97 -13.72 2.80
N LYS A 152 3.73 -14.80 3.00
CA LYS A 152 3.85 -15.89 2.02
C LYS A 152 2.49 -16.49 1.66
N THR A 153 1.60 -16.59 2.65
CA THR A 153 0.29 -17.23 2.48
C THR A 153 -0.76 -16.27 1.90
N ASN A 154 -0.78 -15.03 2.40
CA ASN A 154 -1.91 -14.12 2.21
C ASN A 154 -1.63 -12.98 1.23
N ALA A 155 -0.37 -12.59 1.00
CA ALA A 155 -0.08 -11.51 0.06
C ALA A 155 -0.38 -11.98 -1.37
N LYS A 156 -1.11 -11.14 -2.12
CA LYS A 156 -1.50 -11.41 -3.50
C LYS A 156 -0.86 -10.40 -4.43
N VAL A 157 -0.37 -10.88 -5.58
CA VAL A 157 0.28 -10.05 -6.58
C VAL A 157 -0.60 -9.96 -7.83
N ILE A 158 -0.95 -8.75 -8.22
CA ILE A 158 -1.57 -8.42 -9.49
C ILE A 158 -0.49 -7.80 -10.38
N ASN A 159 0.19 -8.63 -11.17
CA ASN A 159 1.35 -8.23 -11.97
C ASN A 159 1.00 -7.42 -13.24
N ASN A 160 -0.27 -7.40 -13.64
CA ASN A 160 -0.76 -6.69 -14.83
C ASN A 160 -1.82 -5.65 -14.47
N ILE A 161 -1.78 -5.11 -13.24
CA ILE A 161 -2.78 -4.15 -12.75
C ILE A 161 -2.90 -2.92 -13.66
N GLY A 162 -1.81 -2.49 -14.29
CA GLY A 162 -1.81 -1.38 -15.24
C GLY A 162 -2.74 -1.63 -16.44
N HIS A 163 -2.76 -2.85 -16.97
CA HIS A 163 -3.68 -3.25 -18.04
C HIS A 163 -5.15 -3.28 -17.56
N LYS A 164 -5.38 -3.76 -16.33
CA LYS A 164 -6.75 -3.83 -15.76
C LYS A 164 -7.33 -2.44 -15.47
N ILE A 165 -6.49 -1.51 -15.01
CA ILE A 165 -6.90 -0.12 -14.71
C ILE A 165 -7.04 0.72 -15.98
N ASP A 166 -6.31 0.43 -17.06
CA ASP A 166 -6.23 1.27 -18.26
C ASP A 166 -7.58 1.69 -18.80
N LYS A 167 -8.52 0.74 -18.91
CA LYS A 167 -9.86 1.01 -19.42
C LYS A 167 -10.63 1.95 -18.50
N VAL A 168 -10.68 1.65 -17.20
CA VAL A 168 -11.37 2.45 -16.18
C VAL A 168 -10.75 3.84 -16.05
N TYR A 169 -9.43 3.95 -16.18
CA TYR A 169 -8.71 5.22 -16.12
C TYR A 169 -8.97 6.10 -17.35
N ASN A 170 -9.04 5.51 -18.54
CA ASN A 170 -9.37 6.27 -19.76
C ASN A 170 -10.81 6.81 -19.71
N ASP A 171 -11.77 5.98 -19.29
CA ASP A 171 -13.15 6.40 -19.05
C ASP A 171 -13.21 7.54 -18.02
N PHE A 172 -12.44 7.41 -16.92
CA PHE A 172 -12.31 8.47 -15.92
C PHE A 172 -11.73 9.77 -16.50
N ASN A 173 -10.64 9.70 -17.26
CA ASN A 173 -9.98 10.88 -17.82
C ASN A 173 -10.87 11.60 -18.85
N GLU A 174 -11.66 10.85 -19.64
CA GLU A 174 -12.65 11.43 -20.57
C GLU A 174 -13.79 12.16 -19.84
N VAL A 175 -14.20 11.67 -18.67
CA VAL A 175 -15.25 12.27 -17.82
C VAL A 175 -14.70 13.37 -16.90
N GLU A 176 -13.44 13.32 -16.47
CA GLU A 176 -12.82 14.46 -15.77
C GLU A 176 -12.77 15.70 -16.68
N ILE A 177 -12.60 15.48 -18.00
CA ILE A 177 -12.70 16.51 -19.04
C ILE A 177 -14.17 16.94 -19.28
N LYS A 178 -15.17 16.14 -18.89
CA LYS A 178 -16.61 16.40 -19.06
C LYS A 178 -17.39 15.98 -17.80
N LYS A 179 -17.40 16.85 -16.77
CA LYS A 179 -18.08 16.58 -15.48
C LYS A 179 -19.56 16.23 -15.65
N ASP A 180 -19.87 14.93 -15.65
CA ASP A 180 -20.98 14.27 -14.95
C ASP A 180 -20.96 12.74 -15.21
N GLY A 181 -21.04 11.96 -14.11
CA GLY A 181 -21.51 10.56 -14.13
C GLY A 181 -20.46 9.46 -14.29
N LEU A 182 -19.81 9.04 -13.20
CA LEU A 182 -19.10 7.76 -13.12
C LEU A 182 -19.47 6.98 -11.85
N THR A 183 -20.26 5.93 -12.04
CA THR A 183 -20.57 4.91 -11.01
C THR A 183 -20.49 3.47 -11.55
N HIS A 184 -20.01 3.26 -12.78
CA HIS A 184 -19.96 1.92 -13.38
C HIS A 184 -18.54 1.36 -13.31
N GLY A 185 -18.30 0.43 -12.38
CA GLY A 185 -17.07 -0.36 -12.33
C GLY A 185 -17.01 -1.40 -13.46
N GLN A 186 -15.80 -1.79 -13.86
CA GLN A 186 -15.53 -2.87 -14.81
C GLN A 186 -14.39 -3.76 -14.30
N ASP A 187 -14.49 -5.07 -14.53
CA ASP A 187 -13.45 -6.06 -14.17
C ASP A 187 -13.01 -6.02 -12.69
N GLY A 188 -13.95 -5.75 -11.79
CA GLY A 188 -13.68 -5.64 -10.34
C GLY A 188 -12.93 -4.37 -9.94
N ILE A 189 -12.74 -3.42 -10.85
CA ILE A 189 -12.13 -2.11 -10.59
C ILE A 189 -13.21 -1.04 -10.74
N SER A 190 -13.29 -0.11 -9.79
CA SER A 190 -14.28 0.96 -9.79
C SER A 190 -13.67 2.30 -9.38
N VAL A 191 -14.33 3.40 -9.75
CA VAL A 191 -13.98 4.74 -9.28
C VAL A 191 -15.03 5.17 -8.26
N ASN A 192 -14.59 5.54 -7.07
CA ASN A 192 -15.43 6.17 -6.05
C ASN A 192 -15.08 7.67 -5.98
N ILE A 193 -16.12 8.51 -6.00
CA ILE A 193 -16.02 9.96 -5.91
C ILE A 193 -16.89 10.38 -4.71
N GLU A 194 -16.29 10.40 -3.51
CA GLU A 194 -16.90 10.88 -2.27
C GLU A 194 -16.11 12.10 -1.78
N ASP A 195 -16.80 13.19 -1.42
CA ASP A 195 -16.22 14.41 -0.84
C ASP A 195 -15.00 14.98 -1.60
N GLN A 196 -15.05 14.98 -2.94
CA GLN A 196 -13.97 15.42 -3.84
C GLN A 196 -12.72 14.52 -3.84
N ASN A 197 -12.69 13.43 -3.08
CA ASN A 197 -11.60 12.46 -3.08
C ASN A 197 -11.89 11.34 -4.07
N ILE A 198 -11.17 11.36 -5.19
CA ILE A 198 -11.28 10.34 -6.24
C ILE A 198 -10.40 9.15 -5.85
N ARG A 199 -10.98 7.94 -5.85
CA ARG A 199 -10.29 6.69 -5.51
C ARG A 199 -10.62 5.60 -6.51
N PHE A 200 -9.59 4.95 -7.04
CA PHE A 200 -9.71 3.72 -7.81
C PHE A 200 -9.70 2.54 -6.83
N ARG A 201 -10.79 1.78 -6.73
CA ARG A 201 -10.90 0.61 -5.86
C ARG A 201 -10.71 -0.65 -6.69
N VAL A 202 -9.68 -1.41 -6.36
CA VAL A 202 -9.48 -2.78 -6.84
C VAL A 202 -10.21 -3.70 -5.86
N SER A 203 -11.20 -4.47 -6.32
CA SER A 203 -11.97 -5.38 -5.46
C SER A 203 -11.19 -6.63 -5.08
N SER A 204 -11.53 -7.23 -3.94
CA SER A 204 -10.97 -8.50 -3.48
C SER A 204 -11.07 -9.62 -4.50
N SER A 205 -12.18 -9.68 -5.25
CA SER A 205 -12.35 -10.66 -6.31
C SER A 205 -11.24 -10.62 -7.37
N VAL A 206 -10.61 -9.45 -7.58
CA VAL A 206 -9.48 -9.32 -8.52
C VAL A 206 -8.28 -10.08 -7.99
N TRP A 207 -7.79 -9.78 -6.77
CA TRP A 207 -6.58 -10.43 -6.24
C TRP A 207 -6.81 -11.85 -5.73
N GLU A 208 -8.05 -12.20 -5.36
CA GLU A 208 -8.41 -13.58 -4.99
C GLU A 208 -8.43 -14.49 -6.22
N SER A 209 -8.74 -13.94 -7.41
CA SER A 209 -8.64 -14.67 -8.66
C SER A 209 -7.19 -14.88 -9.12
N GLU A 210 -6.26 -14.03 -8.67
CA GLU A 210 -4.84 -14.16 -8.99
C GLU A 210 -4.24 -15.38 -8.29
N GLN A 211 -3.53 -16.20 -9.06
CA GLN A 211 -2.78 -17.34 -8.53
C GLN A 211 -1.33 -16.97 -8.16
N THR A 212 -0.97 -15.69 -8.28
CA THR A 212 0.42 -15.23 -8.14
C THR A 212 0.67 -14.72 -6.72
N ASP A 213 1.53 -15.42 -5.99
CA ASP A 213 2.15 -14.95 -4.74
C ASP A 213 3.47 -14.22 -5.02
N ILE A 214 4.11 -13.70 -3.97
CA ILE A 214 5.38 -12.96 -4.09
C ILE A 214 6.50 -13.84 -4.65
N GLU A 215 6.57 -15.11 -4.23
CA GLU A 215 7.61 -16.04 -4.70
C GLU A 215 7.50 -16.29 -6.20
N THR A 216 6.29 -16.63 -6.64
CA THR A 216 5.94 -16.89 -8.03
C THR A 216 6.17 -15.66 -8.87
N PHE A 217 5.77 -14.48 -8.39
CA PHE A 217 6.07 -13.22 -9.06
C PHE A 217 7.58 -13.02 -9.26
N VAL A 218 8.38 -13.16 -8.20
CA VAL A 218 9.84 -12.97 -8.29
C VAL A 218 10.48 -13.96 -9.24
N LYS A 219 10.12 -15.25 -9.13
CA LYS A 219 10.67 -16.30 -9.99
C LYS A 219 10.22 -16.17 -11.44
N THR A 220 8.98 -15.77 -11.71
CA THR A 220 8.49 -15.71 -13.10
C THR A 220 8.97 -14.46 -13.82
N GLN A 221 8.99 -13.31 -13.14
CA GLN A 221 9.31 -12.03 -13.78
C GLN A 221 10.81 -11.74 -13.84
N PHE A 222 11.60 -12.31 -12.92
CA PHE A 222 13.02 -11.96 -12.80
C PHE A 222 13.97 -13.13 -13.03
N ALA A 223 13.50 -14.35 -13.32
CA ALA A 223 14.40 -15.50 -13.50
C ALA A 223 15.02 -15.65 -14.91
N THR A 224 14.65 -14.83 -15.89
CA THR A 224 15.21 -14.89 -17.27
C THR A 224 16.50 -14.06 -17.37
N LEU A 225 17.68 -14.54 -17.82
CA LEU A 225 18.12 -15.77 -18.50
C LEU A 225 19.60 -16.10 -18.17
N LYS A 226 19.91 -17.38 -17.91
CA LYS A 226 21.27 -17.96 -18.01
C LYS A 226 21.51 -18.67 -19.37
N GLN A 227 20.62 -18.52 -20.34
CA GLN A 227 20.70 -19.21 -21.63
C GLN A 227 20.83 -18.22 -22.80
N THR A 228 21.97 -17.55 -22.91
CA THR A 228 22.42 -16.99 -24.20
C THR A 228 23.94 -16.88 -24.30
N ILE A 229 24.70 -17.77 -23.65
CA ILE A 229 26.15 -17.89 -23.89
C ILE A 229 26.52 -19.37 -23.92
N THR A 230 26.05 -20.09 -24.94
CA THR A 230 26.71 -21.30 -25.45
C THR A 230 26.07 -21.65 -26.79
N ASN A 231 26.64 -21.08 -27.86
CA ASN A 231 26.83 -21.70 -29.18
C ASN A 231 27.82 -20.83 -29.96
#